data_AF-A0A3D0T1J1-F1
#
_entry.id   AF-A0A3D0T1J1-F1
#
_cell.length_a   1.000
_cell.length_b   1.000
_cell.length_c   1.000
_cell.angle_alpha   90.00
_cell.angle_beta   90.00
_cell.angle_gamma   90.00
#
_symmetry.space_group_name_H-M   'P 1'
#
loop_
_entity.id
_entity.type
_entity.pdbx_description
1 polymer ?
#
loop_
_entity_poly.entity_id
_entity_poly.type
_entity_poly.pdbx_seq_one_letter_code
_entity_poly.pdbx_strand_id
1 'polypeptide(L)'
;MSIFSSVSSIDETAPESLKRLIDNLREAKITLHLSDVKGMIRDQLKLTDIFDVLAPGKFFYTADEAMRFLQGDKEIVKTLHDV
;
A
#
# COMPACT_ATOMS: atom_id res chain seq x y z
N MET A 1 -11.78 3.29 -4.18
CA MET A 1 -11.81 4.47 -3.28
C MET A 1 -10.37 4.74 -2.86
N SER A 2 -9.73 5.77 -3.44
CA SER A 2 -8.31 6.06 -3.18
C SER A 2 -8.16 6.85 -1.88
N ILE A 3 -7.49 6.27 -0.88
CA ILE A 3 -7.37 6.83 0.49
C ILE A 3 -6.11 7.71 0.66
N PHE A 4 -5.15 7.68 -0.28
CA PHE A 4 -3.79 8.17 -0.01
C PHE A 4 -3.41 9.55 -0.58
N SER A 5 -4.29 10.23 -1.34
CA SER A 5 -3.93 11.51 -1.97
C SER A 5 -3.73 12.68 -0.99
N SER A 6 -4.05 12.53 0.30
CA SER A 6 -4.04 13.61 1.30
C SER A 6 -3.19 13.32 2.55
N VAL A 7 -2.30 12.33 2.53
CA VAL A 7 -1.41 12.08 3.69
C VAL A 7 -0.21 13.02 3.60
N SER A 8 -0.32 14.19 4.22
CA SER A 8 0.68 15.27 4.17
C SER A 8 1.85 15.10 5.15
N SER A 9 1.71 14.24 6.17
CA SER A 9 2.76 13.88 7.13
C SER A 9 2.47 12.51 7.73
N ILE A 10 3.46 11.63 7.80
CA ILE A 10 3.42 10.42 8.64
C ILE A 10 4.05 10.82 9.97
N ASP A 11 3.23 11.18 10.94
CA ASP A 11 3.65 11.19 12.35
C ASP A 11 3.93 9.75 12.81
N GLU A 12 4.69 9.56 13.89
CA GLU A 12 5.10 8.24 14.40
C GLU A 12 3.93 7.25 14.63
N THR A 13 2.71 7.77 14.74
CA THR A 13 1.46 7.00 14.94
C THR A 13 0.78 6.54 13.64
N ALA A 14 1.17 7.07 12.48
CA ALA A 14 0.56 6.75 11.19
C ALA A 14 0.86 5.32 10.69
N PRO A 15 2.07 4.74 10.86
CA PRO A 15 2.32 3.35 10.49
C PRO A 15 1.44 2.38 11.30
N GLU A 16 1.30 2.63 12.61
CA GLU A 16 0.51 1.77 13.50
C GLU A 16 -0.99 1.85 13.20
N SER A 17 -1.49 3.05 12.90
CA SER A 17 -2.87 3.25 12.46
C SER A 17 -3.15 2.55 11.12
N LEU A 18 -2.19 2.59 10.20
CA LEU A 18 -2.30 1.89 8.92
C LEU A 18 -2.32 0.37 9.10
N LYS A 19 -1.49 -0.19 10.00
CA LYS A 19 -1.52 -1.62 10.34
C LYS A 19 -2.91 -2.04 10.86
N ARG A 20 -3.46 -1.29 11.82
CA ARG A 20 -4.82 -1.56 12.35
C ARG A 20 -5.89 -1.52 11.27
N LEU A 21 -5.78 -0.58 10.33
CA LEU A 21 -6.70 -0.50 9.19
C LEU A 21 -6.56 -1.73 8.28
N ILE A 22 -5.33 -2.17 8.01
CA ILE A 22 -5.07 -3.38 7.21
C ILE A 22 -5.69 -4.61 7.90
N ASP A 23 -5.49 -4.77 9.21
CA ASP A 23 -6.05 -5.90 9.95
C ASP A 23 -7.58 -5.89 9.96
N ASN A 24 -8.22 -4.75 10.23
CA ASN A 24 -9.67 -4.64 10.17
C ASN A 24 -10.25 -5.00 8.79
N LEU A 25 -9.59 -4.58 7.71
CA LEU A 25 -10.00 -4.93 6.35
C LEU A 25 -9.78 -6.42 6.07
N ARG A 26 -8.67 -6.99 6.56
CA ARG A 26 -8.37 -8.42 6.45
C ARG A 26 -9.41 -9.27 7.17
N GLU A 27 -9.86 -8.87 8.35
CA GLU A 27 -10.96 -9.53 9.08
C GLU A 27 -12.25 -9.52 8.26
N ALA A 28 -12.50 -8.45 7.49
CA ALA A 28 -13.59 -8.36 6.53
C ALA A 28 -13.33 -9.09 5.19
N LYS A 29 -12.20 -9.81 5.05
CA LYS A 29 -11.74 -10.47 3.81
C LYS A 29 -11.53 -9.50 2.63
N ILE A 30 -11.25 -8.24 2.93
CA ILE A 30 -10.93 -7.21 1.94
C ILE A 30 -9.41 -7.06 1.86
N THR A 31 -8.86 -7.17 0.65
CA THR A 31 -7.43 -6.92 0.42
C THR A 31 -7.21 -5.43 0.12
N LEU A 32 -6.35 -4.79 0.91
CA LEU A 32 -5.99 -3.40 0.69
C LEU A 32 -4.84 -3.29 -0.32
N HIS A 33 -4.99 -2.42 -1.30
CA HIS A 33 -3.94 -2.02 -2.23
C HIS A 33 -3.70 -0.52 -2.09
N LEU A 34 -2.43 -0.12 -2.08
CA LEU A 34 -2.01 1.26 -1.87
C LEU A 34 -1.39 1.80 -3.14
N SER A 35 -1.78 3.00 -3.58
CA SER A 35 -1.21 3.68 -4.73
C SER A 35 -0.78 5.11 -4.38
N ASP A 36 0.06 5.72 -5.23
CA ASP A 36 0.45 7.14 -5.12
C ASP A 36 1.15 7.51 -3.81
N VAL A 37 1.85 6.54 -3.21
CA VAL A 37 2.64 6.78 -2.02
C VAL A 37 3.93 7.50 -2.41
N LYS A 38 4.09 8.75 -1.94
CA LYS A 38 5.30 9.56 -2.21
C LYS A 38 6.57 8.76 -1.90
N GLY A 39 7.61 8.93 -2.71
CA GLY A 39 8.89 8.20 -2.56
C GLY A 39 9.44 8.23 -1.13
N MET A 40 9.53 9.42 -0.53
CA MET A 40 9.99 9.60 0.86
C MET A 40 9.14 8.83 1.89
N ILE A 41 7.83 8.73 1.68
CA ILE A 41 6.91 8.00 2.55
C ILE A 41 7.14 6.50 2.39
N ARG A 42 7.26 6.02 1.15
CA ARG A 42 7.58 4.62 0.88
C ARG A 42 8.89 4.22 1.53
N ASP A 43 9.92 5.07 1.44
CA ASP A 43 11.22 4.78 2.01
C ASP A 43 11.17 4.77 3.55
N GLN A 44 10.33 5.61 4.19
CA GLN A 44 10.03 5.49 5.62
C GLN A 44 9.28 4.20 5.98
N LEU A 45 8.29 3.81 5.16
CA LEU A 45 7.54 2.57 5.36
C LEU A 45 8.42 1.33 5.18
N LYS A 46 9.46 1.38 4.33
CA LYS A 46 10.43 0.28 4.15
C LYS A 46 11.25 0.00 5.41
N LEU A 47 11.35 0.97 6.32
CA LEU A 47 12.01 0.79 7.61
C LEU A 47 11.10 0.11 8.65
N THR A 48 9.89 -0.30 8.25
CA THR A 48 8.88 -0.95 9.09
C THR A 48 8.38 -2.24 8.44
N ASP A 49 7.75 -3.11 9.21
CA ASP A 49 7.17 -4.37 8.71
C ASP A 49 5.84 -4.19 7.95
N ILE A 50 5.52 -2.97 7.49
CA ILE A 50 4.21 -2.70 6.87
C ILE A 50 4.01 -3.46 5.56
N PHE A 51 5.09 -3.78 4.84
CA PHE A 51 5.03 -4.53 3.59
C PHE A 51 4.60 -5.97 3.84
N ASP A 52 5.11 -6.60 4.91
CA ASP A 52 4.68 -7.92 5.36
C ASP A 52 3.24 -7.89 5.87
N VAL A 53 2.91 -6.87 6.68
CA VAL A 53 1.54 -6.69 7.17
C VAL A 53 0.56 -6.42 6.04
N LEU A 54 0.97 -5.81 4.92
CA LEU A 54 0.06 -5.54 3.81
C LEU A 54 -0.25 -6.79 2.98
N ALA A 55 0.60 -7.82 2.98
CA ALA A 55 0.43 -9.02 2.17
C ALA A 55 -0.94 -9.70 2.43
N PRO A 56 -1.70 -10.11 1.38
CA PRO A 56 -1.34 -10.20 -0.04
C PRO A 56 -1.51 -8.88 -0.84
N GLY A 57 -1.87 -7.79 -0.17
CA GLY A 57 -1.95 -6.45 -0.75
C GLY A 57 -0.62 -5.95 -1.30
N LYS A 58 -0.68 -4.93 -2.17
CA LYS A 58 0.49 -4.39 -2.88
C LYS A 58 0.52 -2.87 -2.86
N PHE A 59 1.72 -2.33 -2.93
CA PHE A 59 1.97 -0.93 -3.24
C PHE A 59 2.18 -0.74 -4.75
N PHE A 60 1.57 0.31 -5.28
CA PHE A 60 1.66 0.76 -6.65
C PHE A 60 2.16 2.20 -6.67
N TYR A 61 2.89 2.59 -7.72
CA TYR A 61 3.31 3.99 -7.85
C TYR A 61 2.15 4.89 -8.21
N THR A 62 1.20 4.38 -8.99
CA THR A 62 0.03 5.12 -9.47
C THR A 62 -1.26 4.34 -9.30
N ALA A 63 -2.37 5.06 -9.17
CA ALA A 63 -3.70 4.46 -9.16
C ALA A 63 -4.01 3.68 -10.45
N ASP A 64 -3.45 4.10 -11.59
CA ASP A 64 -3.57 3.39 -12.86
C ASP A 64 -3.01 1.97 -12.76
N GLU A 65 -1.78 1.80 -12.27
CA GLU A 65 -1.17 0.49 -12.09
C GLU A 65 -1.98 -0.40 -11.14
N ALA A 66 -2.50 0.17 -10.06
CA ALA A 66 -3.35 -0.55 -9.11
C ALA A 66 -4.64 -1.05 -9.79
N MET A 67 -5.30 -0.19 -10.56
CA MET A 67 -6.51 -0.54 -11.29
C MET A 67 -6.26 -1.60 -12.36
N ARG A 68 -5.13 -1.56 -13.05
CA ARG A 68 -4.74 -2.58 -14.03
C ARG A 68 -4.48 -3.93 -13.37
N PHE A 69 -3.81 -3.94 -12.22
CA PHE A 69 -3.62 -5.16 -11.43
C PHE A 69 -4.96 -5.78 -10.99
N LEU A 70 -5.91 -4.97 -10.52
CA LEU A 70 -7.24 -5.43 -10.12
C LEU A 70 -8.06 -5.97 -11.31
N GLN A 71 -7.80 -5.49 -12.53
CA GLN A 71 -8.44 -5.97 -13.77
C GLN A 71 -7.81 -7.25 -14.34
N GLY A 72 -6.71 -7.74 -13.77
CA GLY A 72 -6.08 -9.01 -14.17
C GLY A 72 -4.88 -8.87 -15.10
N ASP A 73 -4.40 -7.65 -15.38
CA ASP A 73 -3.14 -7.42 -16.11
C ASP A 73 -1.95 -7.76 -15.20
N LYS A 74 -1.63 -9.05 -15.07
CA LYS A 74 -0.54 -9.55 -14.21
C LYS A 74 0.87 -9.21 -14.71
N GLU A 75 1.02 -8.72 -15.96
CA GLU A 75 2.31 -8.74 -16.67
C GLU A 75 3.17 -7.47 -16.53
N ILE A 76 2.63 -6.35 -15.99
CA ILE A 76 3.35 -5.06 -15.98
C ILE A 76 3.57 -4.49 -14.57
N VAL A 77 3.05 -5.13 -13.54
CA VAL A 77 3.32 -4.65 -12.18
C VAL A 77 4.73 -5.08 -11.79
N LYS A 78 5.71 -4.21 -12.03
CA LYS A 78 6.98 -4.18 -11.31
C LYS A 78 6.63 -4.01 -9.83
N THR A 79 6.25 -5.13 -9.23
CA THR A 79 5.97 -5.22 -7.80
C THR A 79 7.29 -4.89 -7.15
N LEU A 80 7.28 -3.86 -6.31
CA LEU A 80 8.45 -3.35 -5.59
C LEU A 80 8.95 -4.33 -4.52
N HIS A 81 9.23 -5.55 -4.93
CA HIS A 81 9.88 -6.58 -4.15
C HIS A 81 11.23 -6.99 -4.78
N ASP A 82 11.72 -6.25 -5.79
CA ASP A 82 12.94 -6.57 -6.54
C ASP A 82 13.94 -5.40 -6.61
N VAL A 83 13.99 -4.55 -5.57
CA VAL A 83 15.10 -3.61 -5.32
C VAL A 83 15.40 -3.45 -3.84
#